data_AF-V4KIR3-F1
#
_entry.id   AF-V4KIR3-F1
#
_cell.length_a   1.000
_cell.length_b   1.000
_cell.length_c   1.000
_cell.angle_alpha   90.00
_cell.angle_beta   90.00
_cell.angle_gamma   90.00
#
_symmetry.space_group_name_H-M   'P 1'
#
loop_
_entity.id
_entity.type
_entity.pdbx_description
1 polymer ?
#
loop_
_entity_poly.entity_id
_entity_poly.type
_entity_poly.pdbx_seq_one_letter_code
_entity_poly.pdbx_strand_id
1 'polypeptide(L)'
;MFEIVRPSTEIVSEKLKRKIAKSNKRRRRRGKEDKRGLFVFPLQSLVTGASYSYSWMSLAQENEWHVLLDTSALGSKDMETLGLSLFQPDFLICSFTEVLGKDDPSGFGCLFIKKSSSQALSEAPEHVTNPANLTALKAEPAWKTENDEITLGKGYEDHKASTSATEIEEDDRAIIEFRGLDHADSLGLILISRRLKSLTLWLVRALMTLKHPGSHETEMPLVKICGPKTRTNRGPSISFNIFDWQGEKVDPLVVERLAEREKISLRCAYLQKIRIGKNKRRSDDEKQNLMSLRVSVVSVRLGFMTNFDDVFRVWGFVSRFLDADFVEKEKWRKKALEQIQIAN
;
A
#
# COMPACT_ATOMS: atom_id res chain seq x y z
N MET A 1 27.15 14.96 9.96
CA MET A 1 25.84 15.31 9.36
C MET A 1 25.44 14.15 8.45
N PHE A 2 24.64 13.22 8.97
CA PHE A 2 24.13 12.09 8.18
C PHE A 2 22.93 12.58 7.38
N GLU A 3 23.14 12.92 6.11
CA GLU A 3 22.03 13.14 5.19
C GLU A 3 21.31 11.80 5.04
N ILE A 4 20.18 11.62 5.74
CA ILE A 4 19.39 10.38 5.68
C ILE A 4 18.91 10.22 4.23
N VAL A 5 19.59 9.32 3.54
CA VAL A 5 19.41 9.06 2.13
C VAL A 5 17.97 8.58 1.88
N ARG A 6 17.33 9.08 0.81
CA ARG A 6 15.90 8.90 0.57
C ARG A 6 15.56 7.53 -0.03
N PRO A 7 14.47 6.88 0.40
CA PRO A 7 13.95 5.70 -0.25
C PRO A 7 13.35 6.04 -1.62
N SER A 8 13.93 5.50 -2.69
CA SER A 8 13.36 5.57 -4.05
C SER A 8 12.28 4.52 -4.24
N THR A 9 11.08 4.95 -4.59
CA THR A 9 9.96 4.05 -4.92
C THR A 9 10.02 3.51 -6.35
N GLU A 10 11.07 3.86 -7.10
CA GLU A 10 11.29 3.35 -8.46
C GLU A 10 11.66 1.87 -8.44
N ILE A 11 11.15 1.14 -9.44
CA ILE A 11 11.47 -0.26 -9.62
C ILE A 11 12.95 -0.41 -9.98
N VAL A 12 13.65 -1.31 -9.29
CA VAL A 12 15.04 -1.69 -9.62
C VAL A 12 15.09 -2.46 -10.93
N SER A 13 15.16 -1.70 -12.02
CA SER A 13 14.89 -2.19 -13.36
C SER A 13 15.87 -3.30 -13.79
N GLU A 14 17.17 -3.12 -13.58
CA GLU A 14 18.17 -4.12 -13.99
C GLU A 14 18.06 -5.47 -13.27
N LYS A 15 17.78 -5.46 -11.96
CA LYS A 15 17.68 -6.70 -11.16
C LYS A 15 16.41 -7.45 -11.55
N LEU A 16 15.31 -6.72 -11.75
CA LEU A 16 14.04 -7.28 -12.17
C LEU A 16 14.13 -7.86 -13.60
N LYS A 17 14.65 -7.07 -14.57
CA LYS A 17 14.93 -7.53 -15.94
C LYS A 17 15.74 -8.83 -15.96
N ARG A 18 16.83 -8.87 -15.17
CA ARG A 18 17.66 -10.08 -15.04
C ARG A 18 16.91 -11.27 -14.46
N LYS A 19 16.02 -11.08 -13.48
CA LYS A 19 15.21 -12.17 -12.91
C LYS A 19 14.20 -12.72 -13.91
N ILE A 20 13.46 -11.84 -14.59
CA ILE A 20 12.49 -12.21 -15.62
C ILE A 20 13.17 -13.02 -16.73
N ALA A 21 14.29 -12.54 -17.25
CA ALA A 21 15.01 -13.19 -18.35
C ALA A 21 15.75 -14.49 -17.97
N LYS A 22 16.28 -14.59 -16.74
CA LYS A 22 17.00 -15.79 -16.28
C LYS A 22 16.09 -16.99 -16.09
N SER A 23 14.83 -16.76 -15.71
CA SER A 23 13.85 -17.83 -15.51
C SER A 23 13.63 -18.63 -16.80
N ASN A 24 13.40 -17.93 -17.92
CA ASN A 24 13.19 -18.56 -19.21
C ASN A 24 14.41 -19.37 -19.68
N LYS A 25 15.63 -18.81 -19.56
CA LYS A 25 16.88 -19.53 -19.93
C LYS A 25 17.09 -20.82 -19.13
N ARG A 26 16.71 -20.85 -17.85
CA ARG A 26 16.80 -22.06 -17.01
C ARG A 26 15.76 -23.11 -17.43
N ARG A 27 14.55 -22.69 -17.79
CA ARG A 27 13.48 -23.57 -18.26
C ARG A 27 13.86 -24.28 -19.55
N ARG A 28 14.31 -23.51 -20.56
CA ARG A 28 14.78 -24.05 -21.86
C ARG A 28 15.95 -25.03 -21.72
N ARG A 29 16.86 -24.80 -20.77
CA ARG A 29 18.01 -25.70 -20.52
C ARG A 29 17.64 -27.02 -19.85
N ARG A 30 16.54 -27.07 -19.10
CA ARG A 30 16.16 -28.26 -18.32
C ARG A 30 15.28 -29.24 -19.11
N GLY A 31 14.87 -28.90 -20.33
CA GLY A 31 14.05 -29.77 -21.19
C GLY A 31 12.71 -30.20 -20.57
N LYS A 32 12.31 -29.59 -19.44
CA LYS A 32 11.03 -29.86 -18.79
C LYS A 32 9.98 -28.94 -19.38
N GLU A 33 8.82 -29.49 -19.73
CA GLU A 33 7.55 -28.77 -19.86
C GLU A 33 7.09 -28.25 -18.48
N ASP A 34 7.97 -27.52 -17.79
CA ASP A 34 7.69 -26.99 -16.46
C ASP A 34 6.61 -25.92 -16.59
N LYS A 35 5.62 -25.92 -15.70
CA LYS A 35 4.51 -24.94 -15.71
C LYS A 35 5.06 -23.50 -15.78
N ARG A 36 4.41 -22.63 -16.56
CA ARG A 36 4.83 -21.22 -16.71
C ARG A 36 4.78 -20.53 -15.34
N GLY A 37 5.77 -19.69 -15.04
CA GLY A 37 5.78 -18.92 -13.78
C GLY A 37 4.77 -17.77 -13.82
N LEU A 38 4.35 -17.29 -12.63
CA LEU A 38 3.46 -16.14 -12.48
C LEU A 38 4.24 -14.84 -12.16
N PHE A 39 4.00 -13.81 -12.94
CA PHE A 39 4.48 -12.45 -12.72
C PHE A 39 3.31 -11.57 -12.25
N VAL A 40 3.29 -11.26 -10.96
CA VAL A 40 2.32 -10.34 -10.35
C VAL A 40 2.84 -8.92 -10.43
N PHE A 41 2.05 -8.02 -10.99
CA PHE A 41 2.46 -6.64 -11.23
C PHE A 41 1.38 -5.64 -10.79
N PRO A 42 1.61 -4.88 -9.71
CA PRO A 42 0.75 -3.74 -9.38
C PRO A 42 1.07 -2.58 -10.31
N LEU A 43 0.05 -1.94 -10.90
CA LEU A 43 0.25 -0.73 -11.71
C LEU A 43 0.53 0.50 -10.86
N GLN A 44 0.15 0.45 -9.59
CA GLN A 44 0.39 1.52 -8.65
C GLN A 44 0.63 0.97 -7.24
N SER A 45 1.52 1.60 -6.49
CA SER A 45 1.74 1.28 -5.09
C SER A 45 0.54 1.70 -4.24
N LEU A 46 -0.05 0.74 -3.52
CA LEU A 46 -1.11 1.01 -2.55
C LEU A 46 -0.65 1.95 -1.42
N VAL A 47 0.63 1.88 -1.06
CA VAL A 47 1.21 2.62 0.07
C VAL A 47 1.71 4.00 -0.39
N THR A 48 2.56 4.05 -1.42
CA THR A 48 3.25 5.30 -1.82
C THR A 48 2.53 6.09 -2.89
N GLY A 49 1.53 5.49 -3.55
CA GLY A 49 0.86 6.07 -4.70
C GLY A 49 1.71 6.09 -5.97
N ALA A 50 2.94 5.55 -5.97
CA ALA A 50 3.80 5.50 -7.14
C ALA A 50 3.19 4.66 -8.27
N SER A 51 3.03 5.23 -9.46
CA SER A 51 2.60 4.49 -10.66
C SER A 51 3.80 3.83 -11.35
N TYR A 52 3.55 2.68 -11.98
CA TYR A 52 4.57 1.87 -12.65
C TYR A 52 4.25 1.66 -14.13
N SER A 53 5.29 1.46 -14.94
CA SER A 53 5.15 1.30 -16.39
C SER A 53 4.60 -0.07 -16.78
N TYR A 54 3.65 -0.10 -17.71
CA TYR A 54 3.13 -1.33 -18.33
C TYR A 54 4.20 -2.14 -19.07
N SER A 55 5.34 -1.53 -19.43
CA SER A 55 6.44 -2.23 -20.12
C SER A 55 6.99 -3.44 -19.35
N TRP A 56 6.77 -3.50 -18.03
CA TRP A 56 7.11 -4.67 -17.23
C TRP A 56 6.26 -5.90 -17.57
N MET A 57 4.99 -5.70 -17.93
CA MET A 57 4.08 -6.76 -18.32
C MET A 57 4.50 -7.33 -19.68
N SER A 58 4.76 -6.47 -20.67
CA SER A 58 5.23 -6.87 -21.99
C SER A 58 6.54 -7.68 -21.88
N LEU A 59 7.49 -7.20 -21.08
CA LEU A 59 8.74 -7.91 -20.83
C LEU A 59 8.51 -9.29 -20.20
N ALA A 60 7.56 -9.42 -19.28
CA ALA A 60 7.23 -10.70 -18.66
C ALA A 60 6.61 -11.68 -19.67
N GLN A 61 5.66 -11.21 -20.49
CA GLN A 61 5.02 -12.00 -21.56
C GLN A 61 6.04 -12.47 -22.60
N GLU A 62 6.93 -11.59 -23.07
CA GLU A 62 8.04 -11.93 -23.98
C GLU A 62 8.97 -13.01 -23.41
N ASN A 63 9.02 -13.14 -22.07
CA ASN A 63 9.80 -14.15 -21.38
C ASN A 63 8.94 -15.35 -20.90
N GLU A 64 7.76 -15.55 -21.50
CA GLU A 64 6.87 -16.69 -21.27
C GLU A 64 6.32 -16.81 -19.84
N TRP A 65 6.20 -15.69 -19.13
CA TRP A 65 5.50 -15.66 -17.84
C TRP A 65 4.00 -15.46 -18.04
N HIS A 66 3.19 -16.09 -17.18
CA HIS A 66 1.82 -15.62 -16.97
C HIS A 66 1.86 -14.28 -16.25
N VAL A 67 0.98 -13.35 -16.63
CA VAL A 67 0.92 -12.02 -16.03
C VAL A 67 -0.39 -11.85 -15.27
N LEU A 68 -0.27 -11.54 -13.97
CA LEU A 68 -1.35 -11.07 -13.14
C LEU A 68 -1.21 -9.57 -12.92
N LEU A 69 -2.21 -8.82 -13.38
CA LEU A 69 -2.30 -7.38 -13.21
C LEU A 69 -3.05 -7.06 -11.91
N ASP A 70 -2.36 -6.42 -10.97
CA ASP A 70 -3.00 -5.90 -9.76
C ASP A 70 -3.40 -4.43 -9.97
N THR A 71 -4.71 -4.19 -9.95
CA THR A 71 -5.34 -2.88 -10.15
C THR A 71 -5.93 -2.31 -8.86
N SER A 72 -5.73 -2.96 -7.72
CA SER A 72 -6.34 -2.59 -6.42
C SER A 72 -5.94 -1.20 -5.92
N ALA A 73 -4.88 -0.62 -6.48
CA ALA A 73 -4.41 0.72 -6.15
C ALA A 73 -4.84 1.81 -7.16
N LEU A 74 -5.47 1.44 -8.28
CA LEU A 74 -5.84 2.37 -9.34
C LEU A 74 -7.08 3.19 -8.98
N GLY A 75 -7.07 4.45 -9.40
CA GLY A 75 -8.26 5.29 -9.34
C GLY A 75 -9.24 4.99 -10.48
N SER A 76 -10.49 5.43 -10.32
CA SER A 76 -11.60 5.24 -11.26
C SER A 76 -11.25 5.56 -12.73
N LYS A 77 -10.67 6.73 -12.99
CA LYS A 77 -10.25 7.11 -14.36
C LYS A 77 -9.14 6.21 -14.91
N ASP A 78 -8.18 5.83 -14.07
CA ASP A 78 -7.05 5.03 -14.55
C ASP A 78 -7.53 3.60 -14.90
N MET A 79 -8.59 3.12 -14.24
CA MET A 79 -9.33 1.90 -14.58
C MET A 79 -10.03 2.00 -15.95
N GLU A 80 -10.75 3.10 -16.22
CA GLU A 80 -11.40 3.34 -17.52
C GLU A 80 -10.39 3.35 -18.68
N THR A 81 -9.20 3.90 -18.45
CA THR A 81 -8.12 3.97 -19.45
C THR A 81 -7.18 2.77 -19.43
N LEU A 82 -7.53 1.67 -18.77
CA LEU A 82 -6.71 0.47 -18.79
C LEU A 82 -6.60 -0.05 -20.23
N GLY A 83 -5.39 -0.02 -20.79
CA GLY A 83 -5.08 -0.55 -22.11
C GLY A 83 -5.11 -2.09 -22.17
N LEU A 84 -6.16 -2.73 -21.66
CA LEU A 84 -6.28 -4.20 -21.60
C LEU A 84 -6.26 -4.83 -22.99
N SER A 85 -6.74 -4.11 -24.01
CA SER A 85 -6.65 -4.53 -25.42
C SER A 85 -5.21 -4.64 -25.91
N LEU A 86 -4.31 -3.81 -25.37
CA LEU A 86 -2.88 -3.76 -25.75
C LEU A 86 -2.05 -4.77 -24.97
N PHE A 87 -2.17 -4.80 -23.64
CA PHE A 87 -1.30 -5.59 -22.77
C PHE A 87 -1.83 -6.98 -22.45
N GLN A 88 -3.15 -7.20 -22.57
CA GLN A 88 -3.82 -8.50 -22.45
C GLN A 88 -3.26 -9.44 -21.36
N PRO A 89 -3.28 -9.04 -20.07
CA PRO A 89 -2.84 -9.91 -18.98
C PRO A 89 -3.64 -11.21 -18.91
N ASP A 90 -3.06 -12.26 -18.34
CA ASP A 90 -3.74 -13.54 -18.10
C ASP A 90 -4.78 -13.42 -16.98
N PHE A 91 -4.44 -12.65 -15.94
CA PHE A 91 -5.25 -12.47 -14.75
C PHE A 91 -5.32 -10.98 -14.38
N LEU A 92 -6.44 -10.52 -13.85
CA LEU A 92 -6.60 -9.16 -13.31
C LEU A 92 -7.26 -9.23 -11.94
N ILE A 93 -6.61 -8.65 -10.93
CA ILE A 93 -7.18 -8.46 -9.60
C ILE A 93 -7.62 -7.02 -9.45
N CYS A 94 -8.86 -6.83 -8.99
CA CYS A 94 -9.40 -5.54 -8.59
C CYS A 94 -9.93 -5.61 -7.15
N SER A 95 -9.81 -4.50 -6.41
CA SER A 95 -10.42 -4.35 -5.09
C SER A 95 -11.28 -3.09 -5.09
N PHE A 96 -12.52 -3.20 -4.66
CA PHE A 96 -13.46 -2.09 -4.55
C PHE A 96 -13.60 -1.59 -3.11
N THR A 97 -12.65 -1.92 -2.24
CA THR A 97 -12.60 -1.54 -0.82
C THR A 97 -12.75 -0.04 -0.55
N GLU A 98 -12.57 0.83 -1.53
CA GLU A 98 -12.73 2.29 -1.41
C GLU A 98 -14.00 2.86 -2.06
N VAL A 99 -14.72 2.04 -2.83
CA VAL A 99 -15.96 2.44 -3.49
C VAL A 99 -17.18 2.13 -2.61
N LEU A 100 -17.03 1.17 -1.70
CA LEU A 100 -18.11 0.65 -0.87
C LEU A 100 -18.28 1.48 0.41
N GLY A 101 -19.51 1.98 0.60
CA GLY A 101 -19.92 2.80 1.73
C GLY A 101 -20.14 1.99 3.01
N LYS A 102 -20.64 2.66 4.06
CA LYS A 102 -20.90 2.06 5.38
C LYS A 102 -21.91 0.90 5.34
N ASP A 103 -22.81 0.90 4.36
CA ASP A 103 -23.90 -0.07 4.22
C ASP A 103 -23.61 -1.16 3.17
N ASP A 104 -22.45 -1.10 2.50
CA ASP A 104 -22.01 -2.08 1.51
C ASP A 104 -21.14 -3.17 2.17
N PRO A 105 -21.13 -4.43 1.68
CA PRO A 105 -20.28 -5.47 2.25
C PRO A 105 -18.81 -5.08 2.16
N SER A 106 -18.17 -4.89 3.32
CA SER A 106 -16.74 -4.60 3.40
C SER A 106 -15.91 -5.70 2.71
N GLY A 107 -15.06 -5.32 1.75
CA GLY A 107 -14.08 -6.25 1.16
C GLY A 107 -14.46 -6.92 -0.17
N PHE A 108 -15.27 -6.30 -1.03
CA PHE A 108 -15.50 -6.81 -2.38
C PHE A 108 -14.25 -6.64 -3.27
N GLY A 109 -13.81 -7.75 -3.86
CA GLY A 109 -12.74 -7.80 -4.84
C GLY A 109 -13.08 -8.80 -5.93
N CYS A 110 -12.45 -8.63 -7.10
CA CYS A 110 -12.71 -9.46 -8.25
C CYS A 110 -11.39 -10.04 -8.81
N LEU A 111 -11.47 -11.26 -9.32
CA LEU A 111 -10.42 -11.87 -10.13
C LEU A 111 -11.00 -12.14 -11.52
N PHE A 112 -10.50 -11.44 -12.54
CA PHE A 112 -10.80 -11.75 -13.92
C PHE A 112 -9.74 -12.68 -14.50
N ILE A 113 -10.19 -13.67 -15.26
CA ILE A 113 -9.35 -14.67 -15.88
C ILE A 113 -9.57 -14.60 -17.39
N LYS A 114 -8.48 -14.46 -18.15
CA LYS A 114 -8.52 -14.55 -19.61
C LYS A 114 -8.94 -15.97 -20.00
N LYS A 115 -9.93 -16.11 -20.89
CA LYS A 115 -10.43 -17.43 -21.32
C LYS A 115 -9.33 -18.37 -21.81
N SER A 116 -8.32 -17.85 -22.52
CA SER A 116 -7.16 -18.64 -23.00
C SER A 116 -6.25 -19.14 -21.87
N SER A 117 -6.40 -18.62 -20.66
CA SER A 117 -5.54 -18.88 -19.50
C SER A 117 -6.30 -19.63 -18.40
N SER A 118 -7.55 -20.05 -18.63
CA SER A 118 -8.36 -20.81 -17.69
C SER A 118 -7.78 -22.20 -17.39
N GLN A 119 -7.08 -22.80 -18.36
CA GLN A 119 -6.37 -24.08 -18.21
C GLN A 119 -5.30 -24.02 -17.11
N ALA A 120 -4.67 -22.85 -16.91
CA ALA A 120 -3.68 -22.67 -15.85
C ALA A 120 -4.27 -22.76 -14.42
N LEU A 121 -5.60 -22.66 -14.28
CA LEU A 121 -6.33 -22.82 -13.02
C LEU A 121 -7.02 -24.19 -12.88
N SER A 122 -7.25 -24.88 -14.00
CA SER A 122 -7.99 -26.15 -14.06
C SER A 122 -7.09 -27.39 -14.04
N GLU A 123 -5.77 -27.21 -13.99
CA GLU A 123 -4.88 -28.22 -13.46
C GLU A 123 -5.16 -28.37 -11.95
N ALA A 124 -6.20 -29.13 -11.63
CA ALA A 124 -6.42 -29.63 -10.28
C ALA A 124 -5.07 -30.17 -9.80
N PRO A 125 -4.47 -29.61 -8.74
CA PRO A 125 -3.44 -30.33 -8.07
C PRO A 125 -4.19 -31.53 -7.52
N GLU A 126 -3.83 -32.75 -7.93
CA GLU A 126 -4.23 -33.99 -7.24
C GLU A 126 -3.79 -34.00 -5.74
N HIS A 127 -3.30 -32.85 -5.24
CA HIS A 127 -2.86 -32.55 -3.88
C HIS A 127 -3.45 -31.28 -3.26
N VAL A 128 -4.49 -30.63 -3.83
CA VAL A 128 -5.30 -29.65 -3.06
C VAL A 128 -6.55 -30.35 -2.53
N THR A 129 -6.31 -31.25 -1.57
CA THR A 129 -7.36 -31.88 -0.75
C THR A 129 -7.70 -31.07 0.50
N ASN A 130 -7.28 -29.80 0.56
CA ASN A 130 -7.69 -28.92 1.65
C ASN A 130 -7.60 -27.45 1.20
N PRO A 131 -8.69 -26.66 1.17
CA PRO A 131 -8.61 -25.21 1.02
C PRO A 131 -7.79 -24.53 2.13
N ALA A 132 -7.39 -25.25 3.19
CA ALA A 132 -6.38 -24.82 4.15
C ALA A 132 -4.93 -24.74 3.61
N ASN A 133 -4.65 -25.33 2.43
CA ASN A 133 -3.32 -25.32 1.81
C ASN A 133 -3.14 -24.25 0.74
N LEU A 134 -4.21 -23.53 0.36
CA LEU A 134 -4.08 -22.14 -0.07
C LEU A 134 -3.74 -21.36 1.19
N THR A 135 -2.45 -21.26 1.50
CA THR A 135 -2.00 -20.27 2.47
C THR A 135 -2.26 -18.91 1.83
N ALA A 136 -3.48 -18.39 2.01
CA ALA A 136 -3.61 -16.97 2.24
C ALA A 136 -2.65 -16.69 3.39
N LEU A 137 -1.44 -16.26 3.06
CA LEU A 137 -0.61 -15.57 4.02
C LEU A 137 -1.44 -14.35 4.37
N LYS A 138 -2.30 -14.50 5.38
CA LYS A 138 -2.68 -13.38 6.22
C LYS A 138 -1.34 -12.74 6.53
N ALA A 139 -1.17 -11.51 6.05
CA ALA A 139 -0.04 -10.70 6.44
C ALA A 139 -0.23 -10.48 7.95
N GLU A 140 0.22 -11.44 8.74
CA GLU A 140 0.30 -11.31 10.18
C GLU A 140 1.15 -10.06 10.40
N PRO A 141 0.65 -9.07 11.16
CA PRO A 141 1.50 -7.98 11.60
C PRO A 141 2.69 -8.64 12.30
N ALA A 142 3.90 -8.34 11.84
CA ALA A 142 5.14 -8.93 12.32
C ALA A 142 5.42 -8.51 13.78
N TRP A 143 4.62 -9.02 14.71
CA TRP A 143 4.71 -8.86 16.16
C TRP A 143 4.61 -10.27 16.76
N LYS A 144 5.56 -11.12 16.37
CA LYS A 144 6.00 -12.23 17.22
C LYS A 144 7.51 -12.15 17.24
N THR A 145 8.00 -11.35 18.17
CA THR A 145 9.35 -11.53 18.71
C THR A 145 9.28 -12.78 19.59
N GLU A 146 10.18 -13.74 19.36
CA GLU A 146 10.40 -14.84 20.30
C GLU A 146 10.83 -14.26 21.65
N ASN A 147 10.18 -14.78 22.70
CA ASN A 147 10.55 -14.79 24.11
C ASN A 147 10.51 -13.45 24.85
N ASP A 148 9.45 -13.24 25.63
CA ASP A 148 9.50 -13.60 27.05
C ASP A 148 8.08 -13.71 27.65
N GLU A 149 7.91 -14.74 28.46
CA GLU A 149 6.75 -15.01 29.31
C GLU A 149 6.43 -13.80 30.20
N ILE A 150 5.14 -13.46 30.32
CA ILE A 150 4.45 -13.10 31.58
C ILE A 150 2.95 -12.89 31.25
N THR A 151 2.17 -13.87 31.72
CA THR A 151 0.84 -13.76 32.35
C THR A 151 -0.33 -13.08 31.61
N LEU A 152 -1.15 -13.97 31.03
CA LEU A 152 -2.62 -13.96 30.90
C LEU A 152 -3.43 -12.78 31.48
N GLY A 153 -4.31 -12.22 30.64
CA GLY A 153 -5.41 -11.37 31.09
C GLY A 153 -6.37 -10.87 29.99
N LYS A 154 -7.31 -11.73 29.58
CA LYS A 154 -8.68 -11.46 29.08
C LYS A 154 -8.95 -10.46 27.94
N GLY A 155 -9.54 -11.00 26.87
CA GLY A 155 -10.82 -10.52 26.32
C GLY A 155 -10.77 -9.57 25.13
N TYR A 156 -10.63 -10.09 23.91
CA TYR A 156 -11.14 -9.41 22.70
C TYR A 156 -11.81 -10.44 21.80
N GLU A 157 -13.07 -10.19 21.50
CA GLU A 157 -13.97 -11.05 20.72
C GLU A 157 -13.47 -11.23 19.28
N ASP A 158 -13.56 -12.48 18.83
CA ASP A 158 -13.05 -13.00 17.58
C ASP A 158 -14.05 -12.68 16.45
N HIS A 159 -13.95 -11.50 15.83
CA HIS A 159 -14.63 -11.24 14.56
C HIS A 159 -13.88 -11.97 13.43
N LYS A 160 -14.21 -13.26 13.24
CA LYS A 160 -13.85 -14.04 12.05
C LYS A 160 -14.34 -13.33 10.79
N ALA A 161 -13.42 -12.70 10.06
CA ALA A 161 -13.66 -12.34 8.67
C ALA A 161 -13.81 -13.64 7.86
N SER A 162 -15.05 -13.96 7.49
CA SER A 162 -15.36 -15.09 6.61
C SER A 162 -15.03 -14.70 5.17
N THR A 163 -13.91 -15.20 4.64
CA THR A 163 -13.65 -15.22 3.20
C THR A 163 -14.38 -16.42 2.60
N SER A 164 -15.67 -16.27 2.29
CA SER A 164 -16.41 -17.21 1.45
C SER A 164 -16.33 -16.76 -0.01
N ALA A 165 -15.62 -17.52 -0.85
CA ALA A 165 -15.79 -17.44 -2.29
C ALA A 165 -17.07 -18.23 -2.62
N THR A 166 -18.22 -17.56 -2.62
CA THR A 166 -19.49 -18.18 -2.97
C THR A 166 -19.61 -18.17 -4.50
N GLU A 167 -19.70 -19.34 -5.12
CA GLU A 167 -20.22 -19.43 -6.49
C GLU A 167 -21.69 -19.03 -6.41
N ILE A 168 -22.06 -17.92 -7.07
CA ILE A 168 -23.44 -17.44 -7.07
C ILE A 168 -24.21 -18.36 -8.02
N GLU A 169 -24.93 -19.34 -7.47
CA GLU A 169 -25.93 -20.12 -8.21
C GLU A 169 -27.04 -19.19 -8.72
N GLU A 170 -27.54 -19.45 -9.93
CA GLU A 170 -28.42 -18.53 -10.70
C GLU A 170 -29.75 -18.17 -10.01
N ASP A 171 -30.14 -18.87 -8.94
CA ASP A 171 -31.44 -18.75 -8.28
C ASP A 171 -31.41 -17.89 -6.99
N ASP A 172 -30.24 -17.63 -6.41
CA ASP A 172 -30.07 -16.74 -5.25
C ASP A 172 -29.52 -15.37 -5.70
N ARG A 173 -30.23 -14.71 -6.62
CA ARG A 173 -30.04 -13.27 -6.89
C ARG A 173 -30.53 -12.44 -5.69
N ALA A 174 -29.88 -12.59 -4.53
CA ALA A 174 -29.70 -11.44 -3.66
C ALA A 174 -28.97 -10.41 -4.52
N ILE A 175 -29.72 -9.50 -5.12
CA ILE A 175 -29.20 -8.37 -5.88
C ILE A 175 -28.32 -7.61 -4.87
N ILE A 176 -27.02 -7.87 -4.90
CA ILE A 176 -26.06 -7.09 -4.13
C ILE A 176 -26.09 -5.72 -4.79
N GLU A 177 -26.89 -4.81 -4.24
CA GLU A 177 -26.93 -3.42 -4.64
C GLU A 177 -25.62 -2.77 -4.21
N PHE A 178 -24.80 -2.36 -5.19
CA PHE A 178 -23.57 -1.64 -4.93
C PHE A 178 -23.84 -0.13 -4.97
N ARG A 179 -24.54 0.40 -3.97
CA ARG A 179 -24.96 1.81 -3.95
C ARG A 179 -23.78 2.78 -4.02
N GLY A 180 -22.63 2.40 -3.43
CA GLY A 180 -21.39 3.17 -3.57
C GLY A 180 -20.89 3.25 -5.02
N LEU A 181 -21.05 2.19 -5.80
CA LEU A 181 -20.69 2.14 -7.21
C LEU A 181 -21.67 2.95 -8.06
N ASP A 182 -22.98 2.85 -7.80
CA ASP A 182 -24.01 3.64 -8.47
C ASP A 182 -23.80 5.15 -8.23
N HIS A 183 -23.43 5.53 -7.01
CA HIS A 183 -23.10 6.92 -6.71
C HIS A 183 -21.83 7.36 -7.44
N ALA A 184 -20.79 6.53 -7.47
CA ALA A 184 -19.57 6.83 -8.22
C ALA A 184 -19.83 7.00 -9.73
N ASP A 185 -20.73 6.19 -10.29
CA ASP A 185 -21.17 6.29 -11.69
C ASP A 185 -21.95 7.59 -11.94
N SER A 186 -22.92 7.91 -11.08
CA SER A 186 -23.72 9.15 -11.16
C SER A 186 -22.88 10.44 -11.12
N LEU A 187 -21.78 10.43 -10.35
CA LEU A 187 -20.83 11.54 -10.26
C LEU A 187 -19.88 11.59 -11.47
N GLY A 188 -19.62 10.44 -12.10
CA GLY A 188 -18.71 10.28 -13.21
C GLY A 188 -17.24 10.18 -12.79
N LEU A 189 -16.55 9.18 -13.37
CA LEU A 189 -15.16 8.83 -13.05
C LEU A 189 -14.17 9.97 -13.30
N ILE A 190 -14.44 10.82 -14.31
CA ILE A 190 -13.60 11.97 -14.66
C ILE A 190 -13.59 13.02 -13.54
N LEU A 191 -14.76 13.34 -12.98
CA LEU A 191 -14.88 14.34 -11.91
C LEU A 191 -14.25 13.83 -10.62
N ILE A 192 -14.52 12.57 -10.27
CA ILE A 192 -13.90 11.88 -9.13
C ILE A 192 -12.36 11.93 -9.26
N SER A 193 -11.81 11.54 -10.41
CA SER A 193 -10.36 11.53 -10.62
C SER A 193 -9.75 12.92 -10.56
N ARG A 194 -10.40 13.93 -11.14
CA ARG A 194 -9.93 15.33 -11.08
C ARG A 194 -9.88 15.83 -9.64
N ARG A 195 -10.94 15.59 -8.86
CA ARG A 195 -11.01 15.96 -7.45
C ARG A 195 -9.92 15.27 -6.64
N LEU A 196 -9.81 13.94 -6.73
CA LEU A 196 -8.77 13.17 -6.04
C LEU A 196 -7.38 13.70 -6.35
N LYS A 197 -7.06 13.94 -7.63
CA LYS A 197 -5.76 14.50 -8.05
C LYS A 197 -5.50 15.88 -7.44
N SER A 198 -6.51 16.75 -7.38
CA SER A 198 -6.39 18.07 -6.75
C SER A 198 -6.17 17.98 -5.24
N LEU A 199 -6.96 17.17 -4.54
CA LEU A 199 -6.87 16.96 -3.09
C LEU A 199 -5.52 16.34 -2.70
N THR A 200 -5.11 15.28 -3.39
CA THR A 200 -3.81 14.65 -3.17
C THR A 200 -2.66 15.65 -3.39
N LEU A 201 -2.69 16.43 -4.47
CA LEU A 201 -1.65 17.42 -4.76
C LEU A 201 -1.61 18.54 -3.72
N TRP A 202 -2.78 19.04 -3.31
CA TRP A 202 -2.88 20.06 -2.26
C TRP A 202 -2.27 19.54 -0.97
N LEU A 203 -2.65 18.34 -0.51
CA LEU A 203 -2.15 17.78 0.73
C LEU A 203 -0.63 17.58 0.71
N VAL A 204 -0.10 17.05 -0.40
CA VAL A 204 1.35 16.86 -0.58
C VAL A 204 2.09 18.19 -0.47
N ARG A 205 1.59 19.24 -1.13
CA ARG A 205 2.19 20.58 -1.07
C ARG A 205 2.11 21.15 0.34
N ALA A 206 0.94 21.11 0.96
CA ALA A 206 0.70 21.64 2.30
C ALA A 206 1.51 20.92 3.39
N LEU A 207 1.68 19.60 3.29
CA LEU A 207 2.56 18.86 4.19
C LEU A 207 4.03 19.24 4.01
N MET A 208 4.46 19.48 2.76
CA MET A 208 5.83 19.88 2.45
C MET A 208 6.19 21.31 2.87
N THR A 209 5.21 22.16 3.18
CA THR A 209 5.47 23.50 3.73
C THR A 209 5.70 23.50 5.24
N LEU A 210 5.41 22.40 5.95
CA LEU A 210 5.61 22.30 7.39
C LEU A 210 7.10 22.12 7.72
N LYS A 211 7.67 23.07 8.45
CA LYS A 211 9.08 23.12 8.83
C LYS A 211 9.23 23.59 10.26
N HIS A 212 10.17 23.01 10.99
CA HIS A 212 10.56 23.48 12.30
C HIS A 212 11.34 24.80 12.19
N PRO A 213 11.20 25.72 13.15
CA PRO A 213 12.07 26.90 13.25
C PRO A 213 13.54 26.43 13.36
N GLY A 214 14.39 26.84 12.43
CA GLY A 214 15.78 26.37 12.39
C GLY A 214 16.62 26.96 13.53
N SER A 215 17.42 26.13 14.20
CA SER A 215 18.41 26.59 15.18
C SER A 215 19.76 26.98 14.56
N HIS A 216 20.06 26.53 13.32
CA HIS A 216 21.27 26.88 12.57
C HIS A 216 21.04 26.74 11.06
N GLU A 217 20.76 27.85 10.37
CA GLU A 217 20.80 28.11 8.90
C GLU A 217 20.08 27.15 7.92
N THR A 218 19.64 25.96 8.34
CA THR A 218 19.00 24.95 7.50
C THR A 218 17.63 24.64 8.07
N GLU A 219 16.58 25.02 7.36
CA GLU A 219 15.20 24.67 7.76
C GLU A 219 15.05 23.14 7.84
N MET A 220 14.51 22.64 8.95
CA MET A 220 14.26 21.21 9.15
C MET A 220 12.82 20.88 8.77
N PRO A 221 12.57 20.10 7.70
CA PRO A 221 11.22 19.76 7.29
C PRO A 221 10.57 18.81 8.29
N LEU A 222 9.37 19.15 8.75
CA LEU A 222 8.55 18.29 9.63
C LEU A 222 8.19 16.99 8.89
N VAL A 223 7.87 17.09 7.61
CA VAL A 223 7.37 15.95 6.82
C VAL A 223 8.32 15.62 5.68
N LYS A 224 8.66 14.33 5.53
CA LYS A 224 9.32 13.80 4.32
C LYS A 224 8.40 12.81 3.62
N ILE A 225 7.94 13.18 2.42
CA ILE A 225 7.14 12.31 1.55
C ILE A 225 7.97 11.14 1.02
N CYS A 226 7.43 9.94 1.14
CA CYS A 226 7.98 8.68 0.62
C CYS A 226 7.19 8.23 -0.63
N GLY A 227 7.54 8.79 -1.79
CA GLY A 227 6.87 8.55 -3.05
C GLY A 227 6.95 9.75 -4.00
N PRO A 228 6.18 9.74 -5.11
CA PRO A 228 6.15 10.85 -6.05
C PRO A 228 5.63 12.14 -5.41
N LYS A 229 6.28 13.26 -5.69
CA LYS A 229 5.90 14.59 -5.16
C LYS A 229 5.14 15.45 -6.18
N THR A 230 5.19 15.07 -7.45
CA THR A 230 4.56 15.79 -8.56
C THR A 230 3.23 15.15 -8.94
N ARG A 231 2.44 15.88 -9.75
CA ARG A 231 1.11 15.46 -10.19
C ARG A 231 1.16 14.26 -11.16
N THR A 232 2.23 14.14 -11.94
CA THR A 232 2.39 13.10 -12.95
C THR A 232 2.78 11.78 -12.28
N ASN A 233 2.09 10.69 -12.63
CA ASN A 233 2.39 9.31 -12.19
C ASN A 233 2.24 9.07 -10.69
N ARG A 234 1.18 9.64 -10.08
CA ARG A 234 0.76 9.26 -8.74
C ARG A 234 -0.73 9.00 -8.65
N GLY A 235 -1.11 8.07 -7.79
CA GLY A 235 -2.50 7.94 -7.35
C GLY A 235 -2.77 8.51 -5.96
N PRO A 236 -3.90 8.11 -5.34
CA PRO A 236 -4.49 8.85 -4.23
C PRO A 236 -3.81 8.60 -2.88
N SER A 237 -2.99 7.56 -2.75
CA SER A 237 -2.24 7.29 -1.53
C SER A 237 -1.04 8.24 -1.37
N ILE A 238 -0.82 8.74 -0.15
CA ILE A 238 0.34 9.54 0.24
C ILE A 238 1.03 8.83 1.40
N SER A 239 2.31 8.50 1.23
CA SER A 239 3.16 8.01 2.33
C SER A 239 4.15 9.06 2.76
N PHE A 240 4.38 9.20 4.05
CA PHE A 240 5.27 10.18 4.63
C PHE A 240 5.82 9.75 5.99
N ASN A 241 6.90 10.40 6.42
CA ASN A 241 7.42 10.32 7.79
C ASN A 241 7.37 11.71 8.42
N ILE A 242 7.13 11.75 9.73
CA ILE A 242 7.18 12.94 10.56
C ILE A 242 8.50 12.95 11.33
N PHE A 243 9.13 14.11 11.45
CA PHE A 243 10.38 14.32 12.18
C PHE A 243 10.18 15.38 13.25
N ASP A 244 10.79 15.21 14.41
CA ASP A 244 10.79 16.24 15.45
C ASP A 244 11.79 17.38 15.12
N TRP A 245 11.92 18.33 16.03
CA TRP A 245 12.77 19.50 15.85
C TRP A 245 14.26 19.17 15.88
N GLN A 246 14.65 18.03 16.45
CA GLN A 246 16.00 17.47 16.40
C GLN A 246 16.29 16.73 15.09
N GLY A 247 15.25 16.48 14.28
CA GLY A 247 15.35 15.72 13.05
C GLY A 247 15.26 14.21 13.25
N GLU A 248 14.87 13.75 14.44
CA GLU A 248 14.60 12.35 14.74
C GLU A 248 13.22 11.96 14.22
N LYS A 249 13.12 10.74 13.71
CA LYS A 249 11.88 10.26 13.11
C LYS A 249 10.91 9.84 14.21
N VAL A 250 9.71 10.42 14.21
CA VAL A 250 8.61 9.96 15.06
C VAL A 250 8.13 8.59 14.55
N ASP A 251 7.97 7.63 15.46
CA ASP A 251 7.48 6.29 15.13
C ASP A 251 6.09 6.36 14.44
N PRO A 252 5.94 5.88 13.20
CA PRO A 252 4.67 5.87 12.49
C PRO A 252 3.51 5.19 13.24
N LEU A 253 3.78 4.22 14.11
CA LEU A 253 2.75 3.58 14.94
C LEU A 253 2.18 4.55 16.00
N VAL A 254 3.04 5.42 16.55
CA VAL A 254 2.59 6.46 17.47
C VAL A 254 1.71 7.46 16.72
N VAL A 255 2.11 7.85 15.52
CA VAL A 255 1.32 8.77 14.68
C VAL A 255 -0.05 8.20 14.33
N GLU A 256 -0.12 6.91 13.94
CA GLU A 256 -1.39 6.21 13.67
C GLU A 256 -2.32 6.24 14.89
N ARG A 257 -1.83 5.86 16.08
CA ARG A 257 -2.62 5.86 17.31
C ARG A 257 -3.09 7.25 17.73
N LEU A 258 -2.26 8.28 17.53
CA LEU A 258 -2.65 9.66 17.82
C LEU A 258 -3.72 10.16 16.84
N ALA A 259 -3.65 9.77 15.57
CA ALA A 259 -4.66 10.11 14.58
C ALA A 259 -6.01 9.45 14.87
N GLU A 260 -6.01 8.18 15.30
CA GLU A 260 -7.23 7.44 15.68
C GLU A 260 -8.02 8.16 16.78
N ARG A 261 -7.34 8.76 17.77
CA ARG A 261 -7.96 9.56 18.83
C ARG A 261 -8.70 10.78 18.29
N GLU A 262 -8.18 11.38 17.23
CA GLU A 262 -8.76 12.53 16.54
C GLU A 262 -9.76 12.12 15.45
N LYS A 263 -10.13 10.83 15.40
CA LYS A 263 -11.02 10.23 14.40
C LYS A 263 -10.49 10.46 12.97
N ILE A 264 -9.18 10.31 12.79
CA ILE A 264 -8.50 10.37 11.49
C ILE A 264 -7.87 9.01 11.23
N SER A 265 -8.25 8.38 10.12
CA SER A 265 -7.70 7.08 9.72
C SER A 265 -6.39 7.24 8.95
N LEU A 266 -5.28 7.22 9.68
CA LEU A 266 -3.95 7.02 9.12
C LEU A 266 -3.53 5.56 9.30
N ARG A 267 -2.59 5.07 8.49
CA ARG A 267 -2.06 3.71 8.61
C ARG A 267 -0.55 3.69 8.76
N CYS A 268 -0.05 2.90 9.70
CA CYS A 268 1.36 2.52 9.69
C CYS A 268 1.58 1.45 8.61
N ALA A 269 2.42 1.76 7.63
CA ALA A 269 2.77 0.85 6.55
C ALA A 269 4.27 0.61 6.51
N TYR A 270 4.68 -0.48 5.90
CA TYR A 270 6.10 -0.83 5.76
C TYR A 270 6.46 -0.94 4.29
N LEU A 271 7.44 -0.15 3.89
CA LEU A 271 8.04 -0.24 2.58
C LEU A 271 9.22 -1.20 2.63
N GLN A 272 9.26 -2.16 1.72
CA GLN A 272 10.30 -3.19 1.65
C GLN A 272 11.05 -3.11 0.33
N LYS A 273 12.29 -3.62 0.32
CA LYS A 273 13.12 -3.75 -0.91
C LYS A 273 13.34 -2.42 -1.65
N ILE A 274 13.30 -1.31 -0.91
CA ILE A 274 13.57 0.01 -1.44
C ILE A 274 15.08 0.21 -1.58
N ARG A 275 15.50 0.94 -2.62
CA ARG A 275 16.83 1.54 -2.65
C ARG A 275 16.82 2.87 -1.93
N ILE A 276 17.68 2.98 -0.93
CA ILE A 276 18.13 4.24 -0.39
C ILE A 276 19.24 4.75 -1.35
N GLY A 277 19.09 5.95 -1.90
CA GLY A 277 19.90 6.54 -2.99
C GLY A 277 21.44 6.41 -2.92
N LYS A 278 22.11 6.60 -4.06
CA LYS A 278 23.57 6.53 -4.22
C LYS A 278 24.20 7.90 -3.94
N ASN A 279 25.14 7.98 -3.00
CA ASN A 279 26.14 9.05 -3.05
C ASN A 279 27.24 8.68 -4.05
N LYS A 280 27.62 9.65 -4.88
CA LYS A 280 28.73 9.56 -5.83
C LYS A 280 30.03 9.43 -5.01
N ARG A 281 30.84 8.41 -5.32
CA ARG A 281 32.16 8.09 -4.74
C ARG A 281 32.14 7.46 -3.34
N ARG A 282 32.13 6.13 -3.28
CA ARG A 282 32.97 5.30 -2.39
C ARG A 282 33.03 3.88 -2.97
N SER A 283 34.15 3.22 -2.72
CA SER A 283 34.79 2.14 -3.49
C SER A 283 33.94 0.91 -3.80
N ASP A 284 34.41 0.15 -4.79
CA ASP A 284 33.83 -1.08 -5.37
C ASP A 284 33.71 -2.30 -4.42
N ASP A 285 33.80 -2.12 -3.09
CA ASP A 285 33.88 -3.24 -2.14
C ASP A 285 32.63 -3.53 -1.29
N GLU A 286 31.57 -2.71 -1.31
CA GLU A 286 30.33 -3.02 -0.56
C GLU A 286 29.35 -3.93 -1.34
N LYS A 287 29.85 -5.06 -1.83
CA LYS A 287 29.05 -6.03 -2.60
C LYS A 287 28.14 -6.94 -1.77
N GLN A 288 27.96 -6.70 -0.46
CA GLN A 288 27.26 -7.66 0.40
C GLN A 288 26.29 -7.14 1.49
N ASN A 289 25.85 -5.87 1.50
CA ASN A 289 24.78 -5.46 2.42
C ASN A 289 23.61 -4.75 1.73
N LEU A 290 22.98 -5.45 0.77
CA LEU A 290 21.57 -5.20 0.45
C LEU A 290 20.70 -5.88 1.51
N MET A 291 20.87 -5.53 2.80
CA MET A 291 19.84 -5.82 3.78
C MET A 291 18.57 -5.14 3.27
N SER A 292 17.49 -5.91 3.15
CA SER A 292 16.18 -5.40 2.82
C SER A 292 15.74 -4.42 3.91
N LEU A 293 16.10 -3.15 3.76
CA LEU A 293 15.67 -2.09 4.66
C LEU A 293 14.14 -2.02 4.59
N ARG A 294 13.52 -2.34 5.72
CA ARG A 294 12.09 -2.18 5.95
C ARG A 294 11.91 -0.80 6.56
N VAL A 295 11.32 0.12 5.80
CA VAL A 295 11.09 1.50 6.24
C VAL A 295 9.63 1.60 6.64
N SER A 296 9.35 1.84 7.93
CA SER A 296 8.00 2.20 8.37
C SER A 296 7.65 3.60 7.85
N VAL A 297 6.40 3.82 7.48
CA VAL A 297 5.87 5.11 7.02
C VAL A 297 4.44 5.27 7.50
N VAL A 298 4.00 6.51 7.66
CA VAL A 298 2.58 6.83 7.79
C VAL A 298 1.99 6.92 6.39
N SER A 299 0.84 6.30 6.17
CA SER A 299 0.12 6.31 4.90
C SER A 299 -1.29 6.83 5.11
N VAL A 300 -1.72 7.74 4.22
CA VAL A 300 -3.10 8.18 4.08
C VAL A 300 -3.57 7.88 2.67
N ARG A 301 -4.81 7.44 2.53
CA ARG A 301 -5.42 7.17 1.23
C ARG A 301 -6.72 7.93 1.08
N LEU A 302 -6.84 8.66 -0.03
CA LEU A 302 -8.03 9.46 -0.32
C LEU A 302 -8.98 8.65 -1.21
N GLY A 303 -10.23 8.52 -0.79
CA GLY A 303 -11.30 7.87 -1.54
C GLY A 303 -12.16 8.86 -2.31
N PHE A 304 -13.06 8.38 -3.17
CA PHE A 304 -13.90 9.27 -4.00
C PHE A 304 -14.82 10.19 -3.17
N MET A 305 -15.21 9.76 -1.96
CA MET A 305 -16.01 10.56 -1.03
C MET A 305 -15.19 11.62 -0.27
N THR A 306 -13.86 11.50 -0.23
CA THR A 306 -12.99 12.42 0.51
C THR A 306 -13.13 13.85 0.00
N ASN A 307 -13.30 14.81 0.90
CA ASN A 307 -13.46 16.24 0.61
C ASN A 307 -12.27 17.07 1.10
N PHE A 308 -12.36 18.39 0.95
CA PHE A 308 -11.29 19.29 1.37
C PHE A 308 -11.16 19.35 2.90
N ASP A 309 -12.27 19.32 3.64
CA ASP A 309 -12.25 19.35 5.11
C ASP A 309 -11.53 18.13 5.68
N ASP A 310 -11.75 16.94 5.11
CA ASP A 310 -11.04 15.71 5.49
C ASP A 310 -9.52 15.88 5.33
N VAL A 311 -9.12 16.42 4.18
CA VAL A 311 -7.72 16.62 3.82
C VAL A 311 -7.08 17.73 4.68
N PHE A 312 -7.84 18.77 4.99
CA PHE A 312 -7.43 19.84 5.89
C PHE A 312 -7.28 19.34 7.33
N ARG A 313 -8.17 18.46 7.80
CA ARG A 313 -8.05 17.79 9.12
C ARG A 313 -6.78 16.95 9.21
N VAL A 314 -6.42 16.21 8.16
CA VAL A 314 -5.14 15.48 8.12
C VAL A 314 -3.96 16.43 8.22
N TRP A 315 -3.94 17.52 7.45
CA TRP A 315 -2.88 18.51 7.52
C TRP A 315 -2.80 19.18 8.90
N GLY A 316 -3.94 19.57 9.48
CA GLY A 316 -4.02 20.20 10.81
C GLY A 316 -3.60 19.26 11.93
N PHE A 317 -3.89 17.96 11.81
CA PHE A 317 -3.34 16.96 12.73
C PHE A 317 -1.81 16.86 12.62
N VAL A 318 -1.27 16.79 11.39
CA VAL A 318 0.17 16.68 11.19
C VAL A 318 0.90 17.95 11.65
N SER A 319 0.31 19.14 11.48
CA SER A 319 0.94 20.40 11.90
C SER A 319 1.11 20.53 13.42
N ARG A 320 0.35 19.79 14.23
CA ARG A 320 0.53 19.74 15.71
C ARG A 320 1.91 19.20 16.12
N PHE A 321 2.55 18.40 15.28
CA PHE A 321 3.91 17.90 15.53
C PHE A 321 4.99 18.99 15.39
N LEU A 322 4.62 20.23 15.03
CA LEU A 322 5.51 21.40 15.17
C LEU A 322 5.70 21.81 16.63
N ASP A 323 4.77 21.48 17.53
CA ASP A 323 4.98 21.63 18.98
C ASP A 323 5.93 20.51 19.45
N ALA A 324 7.11 20.92 19.93
CA ALA A 324 8.17 20.05 20.42
C ALA A 324 7.69 19.05 21.47
N ASP A 325 6.73 19.44 22.30
CA ASP A 325 6.24 18.64 23.41
C ASP A 325 4.98 17.84 23.05
N PHE A 326 4.44 17.98 21.84
CA PHE A 326 3.14 17.40 21.48
C PHE A 326 3.09 15.89 21.74
N VAL A 327 4.11 15.16 21.29
CA VAL A 327 4.17 13.70 21.44
C VAL A 327 4.30 13.30 22.91
N GLU A 328 5.12 14.01 23.70
CA GLU A 328 5.30 13.72 25.12
C GLU A 328 4.05 14.05 25.94
N LYS A 329 3.40 15.20 25.69
CA LYS A 329 2.12 15.58 26.30
C LYS A 329 1.07 14.49 26.07
N GLU A 330 0.97 13.95 24.85
CA GLU A 330 0.01 12.90 24.53
C GLU A 330 0.35 11.54 25.15
N LYS A 331 1.64 11.22 25.34
CA LYS A 331 2.07 10.03 26.09
C LYS A 331 1.69 10.14 27.56
N TRP A 332 1.91 11.29 28.20
CA TRP A 332 1.52 11.52 29.59
C TRP A 332 0.01 11.48 29.78
N ARG A 333 -0.75 12.12 28.88
CA ARG A 333 -2.22 12.05 28.87
C ARG A 333 -2.71 10.61 28.76
N LYS A 334 -2.06 9.77 27.93
CA LYS A 334 -2.39 8.35 27.82
C LYS A 334 -2.20 7.62 29.17
N LYS A 335 -1.03 7.77 29.79
CA LYS A 335 -0.73 7.12 31.08
C LYS A 335 -1.72 7.53 32.16
N ALA A 336 -2.11 8.81 32.22
CA ALA A 336 -3.10 9.30 33.17
C ALA A 336 -4.48 8.65 32.96
N LEU A 337 -4.93 8.48 31.71
CA LEU A 337 -6.20 7.82 31.40
C LEU A 337 -6.19 6.33 31.76
N GLU A 338 -5.09 5.62 31.49
CA GLU A 338 -4.93 4.21 31.87
C GLU A 338 -4.98 4.03 33.39
N GLN A 339 -4.37 4.94 34.16
CA GLN A 339 -4.45 4.92 35.62
C GLN A 339 -5.87 5.13 36.16
N ILE A 340 -6.65 6.05 35.56
CA ILE A 340 -8.04 6.28 35.93
C ILE A 340 -8.92 5.05 35.62
N GLN A 341 -8.61 4.34 34.54
CA GLN A 341 -9.36 3.15 34.14
C GLN A 341 -9.01 1.89 34.94
N ILE A 342 -7.85 1.85 35.60
CA ILE A 342 -7.46 0.79 36.55
C ILE A 342 -8.02 1.06 37.96
N ALA A 343 -8.28 2.33 38.29
CA ALA A 343 -8.78 2.75 39.60
C ALA A 343 -10.32 2.68 39.74
N ASN A 344 -11.04 2.52 38.64
CA ASN A 344 -12.49 2.26 38.59
C ASN A 344 -12.74 0.82 38.16
#